data_AF-A0A925CDC2-F1
#
_entry.id   AF-A0A925CDC2-F1
#
_cell.length_a   1.000
_cell.length_b   1.000
_cell.length_c   1.000
_cell.angle_alpha   90.00
_cell.angle_beta   90.00
_cell.angle_gamma   90.00
#
_symmetry.space_group_name_H-M   'P 1'
#
loop_
_entity.id
_entity.type
_entity.pdbx_description
1 polymer ?
#
loop_
_entity_poly.entity_id
_entity_poly.type
_entity_poly.pdbx_seq_one_letter_code
_entity_poly.pdbx_strand_id
1 'polypeptide(L)'
;MNTNLGLYQWRRNGQPLVEGGRVFGSTSANLTIVNIVHGDAGQYDVVVTAPCGTVESFPAVVTVYCRSDINQNADVSSADIIAYLSLWFGDIANGTALADFNSVGGTTSADITAFLAAWFADLESGC
;
A
#
# COMPACT_ATOMS: atom_id res chain seq x y z
N MET A 1 42.55 4.97 -9.00
CA MET A 1 41.19 4.56 -9.42
C MET A 1 40.46 4.05 -8.20
N ASN A 2 39.37 4.73 -7.81
CA ASN A 2 38.32 4.24 -6.92
C ASN A 2 37.33 5.40 -6.73
N THR A 3 36.41 5.58 -7.69
CA THR A 3 35.27 6.48 -7.54
C THR A 3 34.41 5.96 -6.40
N ASN A 4 34.43 6.68 -5.29
CA ASN A 4 33.63 6.40 -4.11
C ASN A 4 32.14 6.40 -4.54
N LEU A 5 31.53 5.21 -4.60
CA LEU A 5 30.11 5.05 -4.87
C LEU A 5 29.36 5.70 -3.70
N GLY A 6 28.55 6.71 -3.99
CA GLY A 6 27.64 7.28 -2.99
C GLY A 6 26.80 6.16 -2.38
N LEU A 7 26.79 6.07 -1.05
CA LEU A 7 26.00 5.10 -0.32
C LEU A 7 24.60 5.68 -0.15
N TYR A 8 23.61 5.06 -0.78
CA TYR A 8 22.20 5.35 -0.53
C TYR A 8 21.76 4.58 0.72
N GLN A 9 20.87 5.17 1.50
CA GLN A 9 20.12 4.49 2.55
C GLN A 9 18.71 5.06 2.59
N TRP A 10 17.75 4.27 2.11
CA TRP A 10 16.33 4.59 2.25
C TRP A 10 15.89 4.42 3.69
N ARG A 11 15.03 5.31 4.15
CA ARG A 11 14.43 5.31 5.48
C ARG A 11 12.92 5.39 5.37
N ARG A 12 12.22 4.81 6.35
CA ARG A 12 10.79 4.99 6.60
C ARG A 12 10.61 5.51 8.01
N ASN A 13 9.95 6.66 8.15
CA ASN A 13 9.74 7.36 9.42
C ASN A 13 11.08 7.55 10.19
N GLY A 14 12.13 7.92 9.46
CA GLY A 14 13.48 8.10 9.99
C GLY A 14 14.26 6.83 10.31
N GLN A 15 13.67 5.64 10.15
CA GLN A 15 14.34 4.35 10.40
C GLN A 15 14.86 3.73 9.09
N PRO A 16 16.10 3.22 9.04
CA PRO A 16 16.67 2.64 7.83
C PRO A 16 15.88 1.39 7.40
N LEU A 17 15.53 1.35 6.11
CA LEU A 17 14.95 0.17 5.49
C LEU A 17 16.05 -0.86 5.22
N VAL A 18 15.72 -2.12 5.51
CA VAL A 18 16.61 -3.25 5.30
C VAL A 18 16.09 -4.07 4.12
N GLU A 19 17.01 -4.51 3.27
CA GLU A 19 16.71 -5.44 2.19
C GLU A 19 16.05 -6.72 2.70
N GLY A 20 15.04 -7.20 1.98
CA GLY A 20 14.46 -8.51 2.22
C GLY A 20 12.95 -8.57 2.07
N GLY A 21 12.46 -9.80 1.81
CA GLY A 21 11.04 -10.16 1.71
C GLY A 21 10.29 -9.42 0.60
N ARG A 22 9.96 -8.16 0.88
CA ARG A 22 9.19 -7.24 0.03
C ARG A 22 9.97 -5.98 -0.37
N VAL A 23 11.09 -5.69 0.29
CA VAL A 23 11.89 -4.47 0.12
C VAL A 23 13.12 -4.79 -0.72
N PHE A 24 13.32 -4.01 -1.79
CA PHE A 24 14.43 -4.12 -2.75
C PHE A 24 15.04 -2.76 -3.03
N GLY A 25 16.36 -2.65 -3.03
CA GLY A 25 17.08 -1.41 -3.37
C GLY A 25 17.12 -0.40 -2.23
N SER A 26 17.06 -0.82 -0.96
CA SER A 26 17.16 0.06 0.20
C SER A 26 18.50 0.79 0.29
N THR A 27 19.53 0.31 -0.40
CA THR A 27 20.81 1.01 -0.57
C THR A 27 21.12 1.37 -2.02
N SER A 28 20.09 1.59 -2.83
CA SER A 28 20.19 1.96 -4.25
C SER A 28 19.49 3.28 -4.55
N ALA A 29 19.71 3.82 -5.75
CA ALA A 29 19.01 5.03 -6.20
C ALA A 29 17.48 4.86 -6.30
N ASN A 30 17.01 3.62 -6.51
CA ASN A 30 15.60 3.28 -6.57
C ASN A 30 15.26 2.28 -5.46
N LEU A 31 14.21 2.58 -4.70
CA LEU A 31 13.56 1.66 -3.77
C LEU A 31 12.33 1.05 -4.43
N THR A 32 12.18 -0.26 -4.33
CA THR A 32 10.97 -0.98 -4.73
C THR A 32 10.44 -1.76 -3.53
N ILE A 33 9.16 -1.56 -3.21
CA ILE A 33 8.44 -2.37 -2.23
C ILE A 33 7.29 -3.07 -2.95
N VAL A 34 7.28 -4.39 -2.93
CA VAL A 34 6.23 -5.22 -3.55
C VAL A 34 5.22 -5.69 -2.51
N ASN A 35 4.01 -6.05 -2.95
CA ASN A 35 2.94 -6.52 -2.06
C ASN A 35 2.73 -5.54 -0.89
N ILE A 36 2.46 -4.28 -1.23
CA ILE A 36 2.24 -3.20 -0.27
C ILE A 36 1.09 -3.57 0.68
N VAL A 37 1.31 -3.35 1.97
CA VAL A 37 0.29 -3.49 3.02
C VAL A 37 0.13 -2.17 3.77
N HIS A 38 -0.95 -2.01 4.53
CA HIS A 38 -1.25 -0.76 5.24
C HIS A 38 -0.10 -0.29 6.15
N GLY A 39 0.58 -1.22 6.83
CA GLY A 39 1.78 -0.94 7.64
C GLY A 39 3.00 -0.41 6.87
N ASP A 40 2.93 -0.31 5.54
CA ASP A 40 3.93 0.37 4.72
C ASP A 40 3.65 1.86 4.52
N ALA A 41 2.51 2.38 4.99
CA ALA A 41 2.28 3.82 5.01
C ALA A 41 3.33 4.53 5.88
N GLY A 42 3.71 5.73 5.50
CA GLY A 42 4.69 6.53 6.23
C GLY A 42 5.44 7.54 5.37
N GLN A 43 6.39 8.21 6.00
CA GLN A 43 7.31 9.13 5.34
C GLN A 43 8.54 8.37 4.88
N TYR A 44 8.84 8.44 3.59
CA TYR A 44 10.01 7.84 2.98
C TYR A 44 10.98 8.92 2.56
N ASP A 45 12.24 8.75 2.93
CA ASP A 45 13.33 9.63 2.54
C ASP A 45 14.59 8.81 2.26
N VAL A 46 15.55 9.41 1.57
CA VAL A 46 16.84 8.77 1.29
C VAL A 46 17.98 9.64 1.75
N VAL A 47 18.92 9.02 2.44
CA VAL A 47 20.20 9.63 2.80
C VAL A 47 21.24 9.17 1.78
N VAL A 48 21.99 10.11 1.23
CA VAL A 48 23.11 9.82 0.32
C VAL A 48 24.39 10.31 0.97
N THR A 49 25.33 9.39 1.19
CA THR A 49 26.64 9.69 1.77
C THR A 49 27.74 9.51 0.72
N ALA A 50 28.58 10.53 0.59
CA ALA A 50 29.76 10.55 -0.26
C ALA A 50 30.96 11.16 0.50
N PRO A 51 32.20 11.08 -0.01
CA PRO A 51 33.37 11.69 0.66
C PRO A 51 33.25 13.19 0.89
N CYS A 52 32.48 13.89 0.06
CA CYS A 52 32.25 15.32 0.19
C CYS A 52 31.16 15.67 1.23
N GLY A 53 30.43 14.70 1.76
CA GLY A 53 29.42 14.90 2.80
C GLY A 53 28.20 14.00 2.66
N THR A 54 27.20 14.30 3.48
CA THR A 54 25.90 13.59 3.50
C THR A 54 24.79 14.58 3.21
N VAL A 55 23.83 14.16 2.39
CA VAL A 55 22.61 14.92 2.11
C VAL A 55 21.38 14.02 2.33
N GLU A 56 20.32 14.61 2.85
CA GLU A 56 19.02 13.95 3.01
C GLU A 56 18.03 14.54 2.02
N SER A 57 17.17 13.69 1.43
CA SER A 57 16.07 14.17 0.61
C SER A 57 14.96 14.78 1.47
N PHE A 58 14.07 15.56 0.83
CA PHE A 58 12.78 15.83 1.44
C PHE A 58 11.98 14.52 1.59
N PRO A 59 11.16 14.36 2.64
CA PRO A 59 10.34 13.18 2.83
C PRO A 59 9.17 13.15 1.85
N ALA A 60 8.92 12.00 1.24
CA ALA A 60 7.72 11.67 0.48
C ALA A 60 6.71 10.95 1.40
N VAL A 61 5.47 11.44 1.44
CA VAL A 61 4.39 10.80 2.22
C VAL A 61 3.72 9.74 1.36
N VAL A 62 3.72 8.50 1.84
CA VAL A 62 3.02 7.38 1.23
C VAL A 62 1.81 7.03 2.10
N THR A 63 0.63 7.11 1.51
CA THR A 63 -0.63 6.63 2.10
C THR A 63 -0.99 5.31 1.46
N VAL A 64 -1.35 4.33 2.28
CA VAL A 64 -1.83 3.02 1.83
C VAL A 64 -3.22 2.83 2.41
N TYR A 65 -4.22 2.64 1.56
CA TYR A 65 -5.59 2.40 1.99
C TYR A 65 -5.83 0.91 2.24
N CYS A 66 -6.70 0.62 3.18
CA CYS A 66 -7.22 -0.73 3.40
C CYS A 66 -8.04 -1.12 2.18
N ARG A 67 -7.88 -2.35 1.70
CA ARG A 67 -8.60 -2.80 0.51
C ARG A 67 -10.10 -2.84 0.78
N SER A 68 -10.50 -3.11 2.03
CA SER A 68 -11.90 -3.09 2.44
C SER A 68 -12.43 -1.73 2.89
N ASP A 69 -11.63 -0.66 2.87
CA ASP A 69 -12.14 0.72 3.07
C ASP A 69 -12.75 1.22 1.76
N ILE A 70 -14.00 0.83 1.53
CA ILE A 70 -14.73 1.09 0.29
C ILE A 70 -15.21 2.53 0.23
N ASN A 71 -15.48 3.13 1.39
CA ASN A 71 -15.96 4.50 1.47
C ASN A 71 -14.83 5.55 1.56
N GLN A 72 -13.57 5.11 1.68
CA GLN A 72 -12.34 5.91 1.71
C GLN A 72 -12.26 6.91 2.87
N ASN A 73 -12.84 6.56 4.02
CA ASN A 73 -12.76 7.38 5.23
C ASN A 73 -11.55 7.02 6.13
N ALA A 74 -10.69 6.11 5.69
CA ALA A 74 -9.55 5.58 6.44
C ALA A 74 -9.94 4.81 7.72
N ASP A 75 -11.12 4.17 7.73
CA ASP A 75 -11.58 3.31 8.82
C ASP A 75 -12.36 2.11 8.26
N VAL A 76 -11.94 0.88 8.59
CA VAL A 76 -12.65 -0.33 8.17
C VAL A 76 -13.78 -0.63 9.15
N SER A 77 -15.02 -0.41 8.71
CA SER A 77 -16.20 -0.49 9.56
C SER A 77 -17.41 -1.10 8.86
N SER A 78 -18.55 -1.17 9.55
CA SER A 78 -19.81 -1.58 8.92
C SER A 78 -20.26 -0.60 7.82
N ALA A 79 -19.76 0.63 7.80
CA ALA A 79 -20.04 1.58 6.72
C ALA A 79 -19.49 1.08 5.37
N ASP A 80 -18.36 0.38 5.38
CA ASP A 80 -17.76 -0.21 4.17
C ASP A 80 -18.57 -1.35 3.62
N ILE A 81 -19.19 -2.15 4.48
CA ILE A 81 -20.12 -3.20 4.06
C ILE A 81 -21.29 -2.57 3.29
N ILE A 82 -21.85 -1.47 3.82
CA ILE A 82 -22.97 -0.77 3.19
C ILE A 82 -22.54 -0.15 1.85
N ALA A 83 -21.36 0.47 1.80
CA ALA A 83 -20.79 1.04 0.59
C ALA A 83 -20.53 -0.03 -0.48
N TYR A 84 -19.96 -1.17 -0.09
CA TYR A 84 -19.71 -2.30 -0.98
C TYR A 84 -21.00 -2.87 -1.56
N LEU A 85 -22.01 -3.14 -0.72
CA LEU A 85 -23.29 -3.68 -1.19
C LEU A 85 -23.99 -2.71 -2.15
N SER A 86 -23.85 -1.40 -1.92
CA SER A 86 -24.39 -0.37 -2.83
C SER A 86 -23.74 -0.44 -4.22
N LEU A 87 -22.41 -0.62 -4.29
CA LEU A 87 -21.69 -0.85 -5.55
C LEU A 87 -22.14 -2.16 -6.21
N TRP A 88 -22.25 -3.25 -5.45
CA TRP A 88 -22.61 -4.57 -5.96
C TRP A 88 -24.03 -4.59 -6.56
N PHE A 89 -25.02 -3.99 -5.88
CA PHE A 89 -26.36 -3.84 -6.45
C PHE A 89 -26.36 -2.92 -7.68
N GLY A 90 -25.52 -1.88 -7.68
CA GLY A 90 -25.32 -1.00 -8.83
C GLY A 90 -24.76 -1.74 -10.04
N ASP A 91 -23.80 -2.64 -9.85
CA ASP A 91 -23.23 -3.47 -10.90
C ASP A 91 -24.27 -4.41 -11.53
N ILE A 92 -25.09 -5.07 -10.71
CA ILE A 92 -26.15 -5.96 -11.20
C ILE A 92 -27.20 -5.18 -11.99
N ALA A 93 -27.54 -3.97 -11.56
CA ALA A 93 -28.52 -3.14 -12.22
C ALA A 93 -28.01 -2.53 -13.54
N ASN A 94 -26.73 -2.15 -13.58
CA ASN A 94 -26.17 -1.34 -14.68
C ASN A 94 -25.19 -2.10 -15.58
N GLY A 95 -24.86 -3.35 -15.26
CA GLY A 95 -23.87 -4.13 -16.01
C GLY A 95 -22.45 -3.59 -15.87
N THR A 96 -22.11 -3.00 -14.72
CA THR A 96 -20.75 -2.54 -14.39
C THR A 96 -19.98 -3.59 -13.59
N ALA A 97 -18.69 -3.34 -13.33
CA ALA A 97 -17.81 -4.23 -12.57
C ALA A 97 -17.02 -3.46 -11.49
N LEU A 98 -17.65 -2.47 -10.85
CA LEU A 98 -17.01 -1.64 -9.81
C LEU A 98 -16.81 -2.41 -8.51
N ALA A 99 -17.64 -3.41 -8.24
CA ALA A 99 -17.59 -4.30 -7.09
C ALA A 99 -16.91 -5.66 -7.40
N ASP A 100 -16.19 -5.78 -8.54
CA ASP A 100 -15.30 -6.91 -8.86
C ASP A 100 -14.09 -6.92 -7.92
N PHE A 101 -14.35 -7.30 -6.67
CA PHE A 101 -13.41 -7.18 -5.58
C PHE A 101 -12.23 -8.12 -5.79
N ASN A 102 -12.46 -9.33 -6.32
CA ASN A 102 -11.39 -10.31 -6.54
C ASN A 102 -10.68 -10.14 -7.91
N SER A 103 -11.15 -9.22 -8.75
CA SER A 103 -10.58 -8.87 -10.06
C SER A 103 -10.58 -10.03 -11.07
N VAL A 104 -11.63 -10.87 -11.04
CA VAL A 104 -11.79 -11.99 -11.99
C VAL A 104 -12.61 -11.62 -13.23
N GLY A 105 -13.00 -10.36 -13.37
CA GLY A 105 -13.63 -9.81 -14.57
C GLY A 105 -15.16 -9.74 -14.52
N GLY A 106 -15.77 -9.81 -13.34
CA GLY A 106 -17.21 -9.64 -13.18
C GLY A 106 -17.68 -9.68 -11.74
N THR A 107 -18.84 -9.06 -11.48
CA THR A 107 -19.42 -8.94 -10.14
C THR A 107 -20.34 -10.12 -9.83
N THR A 108 -19.94 -10.95 -8.88
CA THR A 108 -20.61 -12.20 -8.50
C THR A 108 -20.71 -12.34 -6.97
N SER A 109 -21.26 -13.45 -6.48
CA SER A 109 -21.23 -13.77 -5.05
C SER A 109 -19.81 -14.10 -4.54
N ALA A 110 -18.88 -14.45 -5.42
CA ALA A 110 -17.48 -14.66 -5.05
C ALA A 110 -16.82 -13.36 -4.60
N ASP A 111 -17.23 -12.23 -5.16
CA ASP A 111 -16.74 -10.89 -4.80
C ASP A 111 -17.20 -10.47 -3.41
N ILE A 112 -18.46 -10.76 -3.07
CA ILE A 112 -18.97 -10.59 -1.70
C ILE A 112 -18.12 -11.38 -0.72
N THR A 113 -17.84 -12.64 -1.03
CA THR A 113 -17.06 -13.52 -0.14
C THR A 113 -15.62 -13.02 -0.01
N ALA A 114 -15.01 -12.56 -1.11
CA ALA A 114 -13.67 -12.00 -1.12
C ALA A 114 -13.58 -10.68 -0.35
N PHE A 115 -14.58 -9.81 -0.50
CA PHE A 115 -14.70 -8.57 0.26
C PHE A 115 -14.83 -8.84 1.75
N LEU A 116 -15.75 -9.72 2.17
CA LEU A 116 -15.94 -10.03 3.59
C LEU A 116 -14.70 -10.66 4.21
N ALA A 117 -14.00 -11.55 3.48
CA ALA A 117 -12.75 -12.12 3.93
C ALA A 117 -11.66 -11.06 4.15
N ALA A 118 -11.53 -10.10 3.23
CA ALA A 118 -10.60 -8.98 3.39
C ALA A 118 -11.02 -8.07 4.55
N TRP A 119 -12.30 -7.73 4.66
CA TRP A 119 -12.84 -6.88 5.72
C TRP A 119 -12.59 -7.46 7.12
N PHE A 120 -12.80 -8.77 7.32
CA PHE A 120 -12.46 -9.42 8.59
C PHE A 120 -10.95 -9.42 8.88
N ALA A 121 -10.11 -9.68 7.87
CA ALA A 121 -8.65 -9.66 8.04
C ALA A 121 -8.13 -8.25 8.36
N ASP A 122 -8.70 -7.23 7.72
CA ASP A 122 -8.37 -5.84 7.93
C ASP A 122 -8.70 -5.44 9.38
N LEU A 123 -9.93 -5.71 9.87
CA LEU A 123 -10.34 -5.49 11.27
C LEU A 123 -9.42 -6.13 12.32
N GLU A 124 -8.88 -7.32 12.05
CA GLU A 124 -7.97 -8.01 12.97
C GLU A 124 -6.55 -7.43 12.96
N SER A 125 -6.13 -6.88 11.82
CA SER A 125 -4.76 -6.41 11.60
C SER A 125 -4.54 -4.93 11.89
N GLY A 126 -5.61 -4.18 12.20
CA GLY A 126 -5.53 -2.74 12.43
C GLY A 126 -5.32 -1.94 11.14
N CYS A 127 -5.78 -2.52 10.04
CA CYS A 127 -6.52 -1.73 9.06
C CYS A 127 -7.95 -1.51 9.62
#